data_AF-A0A0U3CR10-F1
#
_entry.id   AF-A0A0U3CR10-F1
#
_cell.length_a   1.000
_cell.length_b   1.000
_cell.length_c   1.000
_cell.angle_alpha   90.00
_cell.angle_beta   90.00
_cell.angle_gamma   90.00
#
_symmetry.space_group_name_H-M   'P 1'
#
loop_
_entity.id
_entity.type
_entity.pdbx_description
1 polymer ?
#
loop_
_entity_poly.entity_id
_entity_poly.type
_entity_poly.pdbx_seq_one_letter_code
_entity_poly.pdbx_strand_id
1 'polypeptide(L)'
;MGVFDRLKKQKWQHEDYEIRIEGLKEIDSDLELLSKIAFEDPHWQVRLNAARLIHNKDILANIAINDSFTPIREYCISQIDDEDVLYKLFLNEKDTSLKETIAEKIYDADILKMMDSMDNDEKVEKIITTRRQKKVTYITDKTLLADIAKNDLNPDIRRTAINQIDDEETLFDLYKVEDNVFNRWDIVEKINDENHLKEIAINESEAIVYESAFGKLKDENVQREILEERNN
;
A
#
# COMPACT_ATOMS: atom_id res chain seq x y z
N MET A 1 44.18 16.01 -46.66
CA MET A 1 43.00 15.27 -46.14
C MET A 1 41.77 16.06 -46.52
N GLY A 2 40.88 15.46 -47.31
CA GLY A 2 39.78 16.16 -47.97
C GLY A 2 38.64 16.51 -47.01
N VAL A 3 37.87 17.51 -47.41
CA VAL A 3 36.63 18.03 -46.78
C VAL A 3 35.47 17.01 -46.79
N PHE A 4 35.79 15.73 -46.97
CA PHE A 4 34.88 14.59 -47.07
C PHE A 4 34.81 13.73 -45.80
N ASP A 5 35.48 14.13 -44.71
CA ASP A 5 35.27 13.53 -43.37
C ASP A 5 33.97 14.04 -42.72
N ARG A 6 32.96 14.34 -43.54
CA ARG A 6 31.60 14.70 -43.10
C ARG A 6 30.94 13.42 -42.59
N LEU A 7 31.13 13.20 -41.29
CA LEU A 7 30.26 12.48 -40.38
C LEU A 7 29.95 11.04 -40.83
N LYS A 8 30.84 10.09 -40.50
CA LYS A 8 30.35 8.72 -40.26
C LYS A 8 29.20 8.85 -39.27
N LYS A 9 27.96 8.52 -39.70
CA LYS A 9 26.81 8.50 -38.79
C LYS A 9 27.20 7.65 -37.59
N GLN A 10 27.05 8.21 -36.40
CA GLN A 10 27.27 7.45 -35.17
C GLN A 10 26.33 6.23 -35.19
N LYS A 11 26.79 5.08 -34.68
CA LYS A 11 26.03 3.82 -34.81
C LYS A 11 24.61 3.91 -34.25
N TRP A 12 24.40 4.69 -33.19
CA TRP A 12 23.08 4.95 -32.61
C TRP A 12 22.13 5.76 -33.51
N GLN A 13 22.58 6.29 -34.66
CA GLN A 13 21.75 6.96 -35.67
C GLN A 13 21.49 6.10 -36.92
N HIS A 14 21.88 4.82 -36.89
CA HIS A 14 21.74 3.92 -38.04
C HIS A 14 20.26 3.56 -38.30
N GLU A 15 19.90 3.25 -39.56
CA GLU A 15 18.53 2.87 -39.93
C GLU A 15 18.11 1.51 -39.34
N ASP A 16 19.05 0.55 -39.34
CA ASP A 16 18.91 -0.74 -38.68
C ASP A 16 19.00 -0.59 -37.15
N TYR A 17 17.95 -1.05 -36.45
CA TYR A 17 17.84 -0.97 -35.00
C TYR A 17 18.89 -1.85 -34.29
N GLU A 18 19.36 -2.94 -34.90
CA GLU A 18 20.39 -3.80 -34.31
C GLU A 18 21.73 -3.07 -34.26
N ILE A 19 22.06 -2.32 -35.32
CA ILE A 19 23.26 -1.47 -35.34
C ILE A 19 23.14 -0.33 -34.32
N ARG A 20 21.93 0.21 -34.10
CA ARG A 20 21.71 1.20 -33.04
C ARG A 20 21.95 0.62 -31.65
N ILE A 21 21.46 -0.59 -31.37
CA ILE A 21 21.71 -1.31 -30.11
C ILE A 21 23.22 -1.50 -29.90
N GLU A 22 23.96 -1.94 -30.91
CA GLU A 22 25.42 -2.05 -30.81
C GLU A 22 26.08 -0.69 -30.56
N GLY A 23 25.54 0.37 -31.16
CA GLY A 23 25.97 1.74 -30.92
C GLY A 23 25.79 2.23 -29.48
N LEU A 24 24.80 1.71 -28.74
CA LEU A 24 24.59 2.09 -27.34
C LEU A 24 25.78 1.72 -26.45
N LYS A 25 26.52 0.65 -26.80
CA LYS A 25 27.72 0.21 -26.06
C LYS A 25 28.89 1.20 -26.17
N GLU A 26 28.83 2.10 -27.16
CA GLU A 26 29.86 3.13 -27.40
C GLU A 26 29.49 4.47 -26.74
N ILE A 27 28.29 4.59 -26.15
CA ILE A 27 27.86 5.79 -25.44
C ILE A 27 28.39 5.73 -24.01
N ASP A 28 29.44 6.50 -23.73
CA ASP A 28 30.03 6.58 -22.39
C ASP A 28 29.23 7.52 -21.49
N SER A 29 28.37 6.95 -20.64
CA SER A 29 27.70 7.62 -19.51
C SER A 29 26.95 8.92 -19.84
N ASP A 30 26.71 9.21 -21.12
CA ASP A 30 25.97 10.39 -21.59
C ASP A 30 24.49 10.18 -21.30
N LEU A 31 24.10 10.57 -20.08
CA LEU A 31 22.76 10.38 -19.57
C LEU A 31 21.72 11.15 -20.40
N GLU A 32 22.06 12.31 -20.94
CA GLU A 32 21.14 13.10 -21.78
C GLU A 32 20.86 12.37 -23.10
N LEU A 33 21.90 11.88 -23.77
CA LEU A 33 21.75 11.11 -25.00
C LEU A 33 21.03 9.77 -24.76
N LEU A 34 21.40 9.04 -23.71
CA LEU A 34 20.73 7.78 -23.35
C LEU A 34 19.25 7.99 -23.06
N SER A 35 18.92 9.04 -22.31
CA SER A 35 17.52 9.40 -22.02
C SER A 35 16.78 9.69 -23.31
N LYS A 36 17.35 10.52 -24.18
CA LYS A 36 16.74 10.85 -25.47
C LYS A 36 16.45 9.60 -26.30
N ILE A 37 17.41 8.69 -26.41
CA ILE A 37 17.22 7.43 -27.15
C ILE A 37 16.15 6.56 -26.49
N ALA A 38 16.15 6.47 -25.15
CA ALA A 38 15.15 5.72 -24.40
C ALA A 38 13.72 6.27 -24.56
N PHE A 39 13.55 7.58 -24.80
CA PHE A 39 12.25 8.19 -25.04
C PHE A 39 11.80 8.14 -26.50
N GLU A 40 12.72 8.37 -27.45
CA GLU A 40 12.35 8.76 -28.82
C GLU A 40 12.61 7.67 -29.86
N ASP A 41 13.41 6.63 -29.56
CA ASP A 41 13.75 5.65 -30.60
C ASP A 41 12.49 4.92 -31.10
N PRO A 42 12.27 4.83 -32.42
CA PRO A 42 11.09 4.18 -32.96
C PRO A 42 11.02 2.69 -32.62
N HIS A 43 12.15 2.05 -32.36
CA HIS A 43 12.22 0.62 -32.08
C HIS A 43 12.31 0.36 -30.57
N TRP A 44 11.32 -0.36 -30.04
CA TRP A 44 11.22 -0.65 -28.60
C TRP A 44 12.46 -1.35 -28.03
N GLN A 45 13.12 -2.24 -28.78
CA GLN A 45 14.36 -2.89 -28.31
C GLN A 45 15.49 -1.89 -28.10
N VAL A 46 15.59 -0.83 -28.91
CA VAL A 46 16.61 0.22 -28.71
C VAL A 46 16.26 1.01 -27.45
N ARG A 47 14.99 1.40 -27.28
CA ARG A 47 14.52 2.10 -26.08
C ARG A 47 14.78 1.31 -24.80
N LEU A 48 14.46 0.00 -24.80
CA LEU A 48 14.71 -0.90 -23.67
C LEU A 48 16.21 -1.01 -23.35
N ASN A 49 17.07 -1.17 -24.36
CA ASN A 49 18.51 -1.25 -24.13
C ASN A 49 19.09 0.08 -23.65
N ALA A 50 18.56 1.22 -24.11
CA ALA A 50 18.95 2.52 -23.58
C ALA A 50 18.50 2.69 -22.13
N ALA A 51 17.25 2.32 -21.79
CA ALA A 51 16.74 2.35 -20.42
C ALA A 51 17.57 1.49 -19.46
N ARG A 52 18.11 0.35 -19.92
CA ARG A 52 19.01 -0.51 -19.13
C ARG A 52 20.34 0.11 -18.76
N LEU A 53 20.75 1.15 -19.47
CA LEU A 53 21.98 1.91 -19.20
C LEU A 53 21.72 3.13 -18.31
N ILE A 54 20.46 3.39 -17.94
CA ILE A 54 20.05 4.51 -17.09
C ILE A 54 19.86 4.02 -15.67
N HIS A 55 20.54 4.67 -14.71
CA HIS A 55 20.41 4.36 -13.28
C HIS A 55 19.69 5.46 -12.48
N ASN A 56 19.44 6.61 -13.09
CA ASN A 56 18.71 7.71 -12.47
C ASN A 56 17.22 7.34 -12.35
N LYS A 57 16.70 7.31 -11.12
CA LYS A 57 15.35 6.82 -10.81
C LYS A 57 14.26 7.74 -11.34
N ASP A 58 14.47 9.06 -11.34
CA ASP A 58 13.51 10.02 -11.88
C ASP A 58 13.36 9.86 -13.41
N ILE A 59 14.48 9.63 -14.11
CA ILE A 59 14.45 9.38 -15.57
C ILE A 59 13.74 8.06 -15.86
N LEU A 60 14.05 6.99 -15.11
CA LEU A 60 13.35 5.71 -15.24
C LEU A 60 11.85 5.84 -14.96
N ALA A 61 11.46 6.60 -13.93
CA ALA A 61 10.06 6.87 -13.63
C ALA A 61 9.37 7.62 -14.78
N ASN A 62 10.06 8.60 -15.38
CA ASN A 62 9.54 9.33 -16.52
C ASN A 62 9.38 8.43 -17.76
N ILE A 63 10.30 7.48 -18.00
CA ILE A 63 10.15 6.47 -19.05
C ILE A 63 8.96 5.56 -18.73
N ALA A 64 8.80 5.12 -17.48
CA ALA A 64 7.72 4.24 -17.05
C ALA A 64 6.31 4.84 -17.29
N ILE A 65 6.15 6.15 -17.13
CA ILE A 65 4.87 6.84 -17.36
C ILE A 65 4.56 6.98 -18.85
N ASN A 66 5.59 7.21 -19.68
CA ASN A 66 5.39 7.71 -21.04
C ASN A 66 5.65 6.68 -22.15
N ASP A 67 6.42 5.62 -21.91
CA ASP A 67 6.70 4.64 -22.97
C ASP A 67 5.41 3.92 -23.38
N SER A 68 5.21 3.74 -24.68
CA SER A 68 4.03 3.06 -25.23
C SER A 68 4.06 1.54 -25.03
N PHE A 69 5.22 0.95 -24.72
CA PHE A 69 5.42 -0.48 -24.65
C PHE A 69 5.54 -0.96 -23.20
N THR A 70 4.51 -1.65 -22.73
CA THR A 70 4.39 -2.10 -21.32
C THR A 70 5.64 -2.79 -20.76
N PRO A 71 6.33 -3.70 -21.49
CA PRO A 71 7.55 -4.32 -20.97
C PRO A 71 8.69 -3.34 -20.63
N ILE A 72 8.78 -2.18 -21.29
CA ILE A 72 9.76 -1.14 -20.93
C ILE A 72 9.33 -0.46 -19.64
N ARG A 73 8.03 -0.17 -19.50
CA ARG A 73 7.47 0.47 -18.30
C ARG A 73 7.65 -0.42 -17.08
N GLU A 74 7.32 -1.71 -17.19
CA GLU A 74 7.55 -2.72 -16.16
C GLU A 74 9.03 -2.82 -15.78
N TYR A 75 9.92 -2.86 -16.78
CA TYR A 75 11.35 -2.86 -16.52
C TYR A 75 11.76 -1.62 -15.71
N CYS A 76 11.36 -0.42 -16.12
CA CYS A 76 11.71 0.80 -15.42
C CYS A 76 11.16 0.81 -13.99
N ILE A 77 9.90 0.42 -13.77
CA ILE A 77 9.30 0.25 -12.43
C ILE A 77 10.16 -0.72 -11.59
N SER A 78 10.56 -1.85 -12.15
CA SER A 78 11.35 -2.86 -11.43
C SER A 78 12.68 -2.31 -10.90
N GLN A 79 13.26 -1.33 -11.62
CA GLN A 79 14.55 -0.71 -11.28
C GLN A 79 14.43 0.42 -10.26
N ILE A 80 13.22 0.87 -9.89
CA ILE A 80 13.04 1.95 -8.90
C ILE A 80 12.87 1.34 -7.51
N ASP A 81 13.68 1.81 -6.57
CA ASP A 81 13.70 1.41 -5.14
C ASP A 81 13.43 2.60 -4.20
N ASP A 82 13.41 3.82 -4.74
CA ASP A 82 13.00 5.03 -4.03
C ASP A 82 11.46 5.08 -3.93
N GLU A 83 10.94 4.96 -2.72
CA GLU A 83 9.49 4.89 -2.46
C GLU A 83 8.76 6.21 -2.75
N ASP A 84 9.42 7.37 -2.62
CA ASP A 84 8.84 8.67 -2.98
C ASP A 84 8.68 8.80 -4.50
N VAL A 85 9.66 8.30 -5.27
CA VAL A 85 9.59 8.21 -6.73
C VAL A 85 8.50 7.22 -7.14
N LEU A 86 8.40 6.05 -6.50
CA LEU A 86 7.34 5.08 -6.74
C LEU A 86 5.95 5.66 -6.44
N TYR A 87 5.80 6.43 -5.36
CA TYR A 87 4.54 7.07 -5.02
C TYR A 87 4.12 8.08 -6.11
N LYS A 88 5.01 8.96 -6.53
CA LYS A 88 4.73 9.89 -7.65
C LYS A 88 4.37 9.17 -8.94
N LEU A 89 5.05 8.06 -9.22
CA LEU A 89 4.76 7.19 -10.37
C LEU A 89 3.36 6.58 -10.26
N PHE A 90 3.00 6.04 -9.09
CA PHE A 90 1.67 5.47 -8.81
C PHE A 90 0.54 6.46 -9.09
N LEU A 91 0.70 7.74 -8.69
CA LEU A 91 -0.29 8.79 -8.91
C LEU A 91 -0.58 9.06 -10.40
N ASN A 92 0.41 8.84 -11.27
CA ASN A 92 0.33 9.13 -12.70
C ASN A 92 0.07 7.89 -13.56
N GLU A 93 0.27 6.70 -13.01
CA GLU A 93 0.05 5.43 -13.70
C GLU A 93 -1.45 5.20 -13.95
N LYS A 94 -1.79 4.74 -15.15
CA LYS A 94 -3.17 4.49 -15.59
C LYS A 94 -3.47 3.00 -15.75
N ASP A 95 -2.44 2.20 -15.97
CA ASP A 95 -2.55 0.75 -16.08
C ASP A 95 -2.62 0.13 -14.68
N THR A 96 -3.75 -0.53 -14.38
CA THR A 96 -3.98 -1.17 -13.08
C THR A 96 -2.90 -2.21 -12.76
N SER A 97 -2.44 -3.00 -13.74
CA SER A 97 -1.41 -4.03 -13.51
C SER A 97 -0.06 -3.39 -13.13
N LEU A 98 0.26 -2.23 -13.68
CA LEU A 98 1.45 -1.48 -13.30
C LEU A 98 1.28 -0.81 -11.94
N LYS A 99 0.09 -0.28 -11.61
CA LYS A 99 -0.22 0.20 -10.25
C LYS A 99 -0.04 -0.89 -9.20
N GLU A 100 -0.52 -2.10 -9.47
CA GLU A 100 -0.30 -3.27 -8.60
C GLU A 100 1.21 -3.49 -8.39
N THR A 101 1.99 -3.53 -9.47
CA THR A 101 3.46 -3.70 -9.40
C THR A 101 4.15 -2.60 -8.59
N ILE A 102 3.69 -1.36 -8.69
CA ILE A 102 4.24 -0.23 -7.92
C ILE A 102 3.86 -0.36 -6.43
N ALA A 103 2.59 -0.64 -6.13
CA ALA A 103 2.10 -0.82 -4.77
C ALA A 103 2.81 -1.99 -4.06
N GLU A 104 3.16 -3.06 -4.78
CA GLU A 104 3.94 -4.18 -4.24
C GLU A 104 5.36 -3.79 -3.79
N LYS A 105 5.90 -2.68 -4.29
CA LYS A 105 7.23 -2.20 -3.95
C LYS A 105 7.24 -1.15 -2.84
N ILE A 106 6.07 -0.70 -2.38
CA ILE A 106 5.94 0.30 -1.33
C ILE A 106 5.70 -0.40 0.03
N TYR A 107 6.44 0.08 1.04
CA TYR A 107 6.43 -0.41 2.41
C TYR A 107 6.34 0.72 3.44
N ASP A 108 6.66 1.96 3.08
CA ASP A 108 6.54 3.10 3.98
C ASP A 108 5.10 3.28 4.48
N ALA A 109 4.95 3.48 5.78
CA ALA A 109 3.63 3.49 6.42
C ALA A 109 2.82 4.74 6.06
N ASP A 110 3.49 5.89 5.93
CA ASP A 110 2.84 7.15 5.59
C ASP A 110 2.43 7.15 4.12
N ILE A 111 3.30 6.68 3.23
CA ILE A 111 2.95 6.52 1.81
C ILE A 111 1.78 5.56 1.62
N LEU A 112 1.81 4.38 2.26
CA LEU A 112 0.69 3.43 2.17
C LEU A 112 -0.62 4.03 2.68
N LYS A 113 -0.58 4.80 3.77
CA LYS A 113 -1.76 5.51 4.29
C LYS A 113 -2.28 6.57 3.32
N MET A 114 -1.40 7.30 2.63
CA MET A 114 -1.79 8.24 1.58
C MET A 114 -2.46 7.51 0.41
N MET A 115 -1.92 6.37 -0.01
CA MET A 115 -2.47 5.57 -1.12
C MET A 115 -3.85 4.98 -0.79
N ASP A 116 -4.05 4.51 0.44
CA ASP A 116 -5.32 3.93 0.93
C ASP A 116 -6.46 4.97 0.97
N SER A 117 -6.13 6.25 1.03
CA SER A 117 -7.12 7.34 0.97
C SER A 117 -7.61 7.67 -0.44
N MET A 118 -7.12 6.96 -1.45
CA MET A 118 -7.44 7.18 -2.86
C MET A 118 -8.52 6.22 -3.35
N ASP A 119 -9.24 6.62 -4.41
CA ASP A 119 -10.15 5.73 -5.13
C ASP A 119 -9.34 4.80 -6.06
N ASN A 120 -9.01 3.61 -5.55
CA ASN A 120 -8.21 2.60 -6.23
C ASN A 120 -9.08 1.45 -6.75
N ASP A 121 -8.55 0.75 -7.76
CA ASP A 121 -9.08 -0.56 -8.14
C ASP A 121 -8.98 -1.55 -6.97
N GLU A 122 -9.96 -2.46 -6.85
CA GLU A 122 -10.06 -3.46 -5.78
C GLU A 122 -8.75 -4.23 -5.56
N LYS A 123 -8.04 -4.58 -6.64
CA LYS A 123 -6.78 -5.33 -6.53
C LYS A 123 -5.66 -4.50 -5.91
N VAL A 124 -5.56 -3.24 -6.31
CA VAL A 124 -4.56 -2.30 -5.81
C VAL A 124 -4.84 -1.99 -4.34
N GLU A 125 -6.11 -1.72 -4.01
CA GLU A 125 -6.57 -1.49 -2.65
C GLU A 125 -6.23 -2.66 -1.73
N LYS A 126 -6.49 -3.90 -2.19
CA LYS A 126 -6.15 -5.11 -1.44
C LYS A 126 -4.65 -5.21 -1.14
N ILE A 127 -3.78 -4.87 -2.10
CA ILE A 127 -2.33 -4.86 -1.89
C ILE A 127 -1.96 -3.84 -0.81
N ILE A 128 -2.46 -2.60 -0.93
CA ILE A 128 -2.19 -1.52 0.02
C ILE A 128 -2.64 -1.92 1.43
N THR A 129 -3.91 -2.33 1.58
CA THR A 129 -4.46 -2.77 2.87
C THR A 129 -3.64 -3.91 3.47
N THR A 130 -3.27 -4.93 2.68
CA THR A 130 -2.45 -6.06 3.16
C THR A 130 -1.08 -5.58 3.69
N ARG A 131 -0.46 -4.61 3.02
CA ARG A 131 0.82 -4.04 3.47
C ARG A 131 0.66 -3.20 4.73
N ARG A 132 -0.40 -2.39 4.82
CA ARG A 132 -0.73 -1.62 6.02
C ARG A 132 -0.98 -2.56 7.21
N GLN A 133 -1.81 -3.58 7.07
CA GLN A 133 -2.08 -4.60 8.09
C GLN A 133 -0.77 -5.23 8.59
N LYS A 134 0.08 -5.68 7.67
CA LYS A 134 1.38 -6.26 8.01
C LYS A 134 2.23 -5.30 8.84
N LYS A 135 2.26 -4.00 8.52
CA LYS A 135 2.99 -3.02 9.32
C LYS A 135 2.43 -2.89 10.73
N VAL A 136 1.10 -2.86 10.87
CA VAL A 136 0.44 -2.81 12.17
C VAL A 136 0.80 -4.01 13.05
N THR A 137 0.97 -5.21 12.49
CA THR A 137 1.37 -6.41 13.26
C THR A 137 2.76 -6.35 13.90
N TYR A 138 3.60 -5.37 13.53
CA TYR A 138 4.93 -5.18 14.11
C TYR A 138 5.00 -3.95 15.04
N ILE A 139 3.90 -3.24 15.25
CA ILE A 139 3.87 -2.08 16.15
C ILE A 139 3.84 -2.57 17.59
N THR A 140 4.76 -2.08 18.41
CA THR A 140 4.82 -2.38 19.85
C THR A 140 4.42 -1.19 20.73
N ASP A 141 4.31 0.00 20.15
CA ASP A 141 3.85 1.20 20.84
C ASP A 141 2.35 1.09 21.10
N LYS A 142 2.00 0.92 22.38
CA LYS A 142 0.61 0.77 22.83
C LYS A 142 -0.25 2.01 22.55
N THR A 143 0.35 3.21 22.63
CA THR A 143 -0.39 4.46 22.37
C THR A 143 -0.72 4.60 20.89
N LEU A 144 0.22 4.20 20.02
CA LEU A 144 0.01 4.16 18.58
C LEU A 144 -1.00 3.08 18.18
N LEU A 145 -0.93 1.89 18.78
CA LEU A 145 -1.93 0.83 18.55
C LEU A 145 -3.34 1.30 18.93
N ALA A 146 -3.51 1.96 20.08
CA ALA A 146 -4.79 2.52 20.49
C ALA A 146 -5.28 3.61 19.53
N ASP A 147 -4.39 4.49 19.06
CA ASP A 147 -4.73 5.50 18.05
C ASP A 147 -5.21 4.88 16.74
N ILE A 148 -4.51 3.87 16.22
CA ILE A 148 -4.90 3.15 15.00
C ILE A 148 -6.23 2.43 15.21
N ALA A 149 -6.39 1.70 16.31
CA ALA A 149 -7.62 0.99 16.65
C ALA A 149 -8.83 1.93 16.75
N LYS A 150 -8.62 3.19 17.12
CA LYS A 150 -9.68 4.20 17.25
C LYS A 150 -9.98 4.93 15.94
N ASN A 151 -8.95 5.29 15.18
CA ASN A 151 -9.05 6.34 14.16
C ASN A 151 -8.83 5.84 12.72
N ASP A 152 -8.40 4.59 12.50
CA ASP A 152 -8.20 4.10 11.14
C ASP A 152 -9.54 3.97 10.39
N LEU A 153 -9.56 4.43 9.13
CA LEU A 153 -10.77 4.37 8.31
C LEU A 153 -11.11 2.93 7.91
N ASN A 154 -10.11 2.06 7.79
CA ASN A 154 -10.31 0.69 7.38
C ASN A 154 -10.56 -0.21 8.61
N PRO A 155 -11.74 -0.86 8.74
CA PRO A 155 -12.09 -1.67 9.90
C PRO A 155 -11.14 -2.86 10.09
N ASP A 156 -10.57 -3.43 9.03
CA ASP A 156 -9.63 -4.54 9.16
C ASP A 156 -8.26 -4.08 9.70
N ILE A 157 -7.88 -2.83 9.43
CA ILE A 157 -6.69 -2.21 10.03
C ILE A 157 -6.93 -1.97 11.52
N ARG A 158 -8.09 -1.40 11.88
CA ARG A 158 -8.50 -1.24 13.29
C ARG A 158 -8.48 -2.58 14.02
N ARG A 159 -9.08 -3.62 13.42
CA ARG A 159 -9.11 -5.00 13.95
C ARG A 159 -7.71 -5.55 14.22
N THR A 160 -6.76 -5.31 13.30
CA THR A 160 -5.36 -5.73 13.46
C THR A 160 -4.70 -5.06 14.66
N ALA A 161 -5.01 -3.79 14.92
CA ALA A 161 -4.52 -3.08 16.10
C ALA A 161 -5.21 -3.56 17.39
N ILE A 162 -6.54 -3.68 17.40
CA ILE A 162 -7.36 -4.20 18.51
C ILE A 162 -6.80 -5.54 19.02
N ASN A 163 -6.52 -6.46 18.12
CA ASN A 163 -6.04 -7.80 18.47
C ASN A 163 -4.68 -7.80 19.20
N GLN A 164 -3.92 -6.72 19.13
CA GLN A 164 -2.63 -6.54 19.81
C GLN A 164 -2.73 -5.72 21.12
N ILE A 165 -3.91 -5.17 21.46
CA ILE A 165 -4.12 -4.42 22.70
C ILE A 165 -4.61 -5.37 23.78
N ASP A 166 -3.90 -5.45 24.91
CA ASP A 166 -4.26 -6.32 26.05
C ASP A 166 -4.74 -5.53 27.28
N ASP A 167 -4.78 -4.21 27.20
CA ASP A 167 -5.26 -3.35 28.28
C ASP A 167 -6.79 -3.29 28.25
N GLU A 168 -7.46 -3.89 29.24
CA GLU A 168 -8.93 -4.02 29.26
C GLU A 168 -9.65 -2.66 29.33
N GLU A 169 -9.09 -1.66 30.04
CA GLU A 169 -9.65 -0.31 30.07
C GLU A 169 -9.61 0.35 28.68
N THR A 170 -8.47 0.28 28.01
CA THR A 170 -8.31 0.79 26.64
C THR A 170 -9.28 0.08 25.68
N LEU A 171 -9.40 -1.24 25.79
CA LEU A 171 -10.34 -2.03 25.00
C LEU A 171 -11.79 -1.61 25.25
N PHE A 172 -12.17 -1.40 26.50
CA PHE A 172 -13.51 -0.95 26.84
C PHE A 172 -13.81 0.46 26.32
N ASP A 173 -12.84 1.37 26.36
CA ASP A 173 -12.98 2.70 25.75
C ASP A 173 -13.08 2.64 24.22
N LEU A 174 -12.37 1.71 23.57
CA LEU A 174 -12.48 1.45 22.13
C LEU A 174 -13.85 0.87 21.77
N TYR A 175 -14.40 -0.05 22.56
CA TYR A 175 -15.73 -0.62 22.35
C TYR A 175 -16.81 0.46 22.20
N LYS A 176 -16.75 1.51 23.04
CA LYS A 176 -17.72 2.60 23.07
C LYS A 176 -17.76 3.45 21.78
N VAL A 177 -16.69 3.43 21.00
CA VAL A 177 -16.55 4.24 19.77
C VAL A 177 -16.45 3.41 18.48
N GLU A 178 -16.28 2.09 18.59
CA GLU A 178 -16.12 1.19 17.44
C GLU A 178 -17.48 0.89 16.78
N ASP A 179 -17.59 1.22 15.50
CA ASP A 179 -18.82 1.09 14.72
C ASP A 179 -18.97 -0.29 14.07
N ASN A 180 -17.86 -0.98 13.79
CA ASN A 180 -17.87 -2.29 13.18
C ASN A 180 -18.21 -3.39 14.20
N VAL A 181 -19.28 -4.14 13.92
CA VAL A 181 -19.82 -5.19 14.80
C VAL A 181 -18.79 -6.29 15.11
N PHE A 182 -18.00 -6.71 14.11
CA PHE A 182 -17.00 -7.75 14.32
C PHE A 182 -15.81 -7.26 15.15
N ASN A 183 -15.44 -5.99 15.03
CA ASN A 183 -14.42 -5.38 15.88
C ASN A 183 -14.91 -5.23 17.31
N ARG A 184 -16.16 -4.79 17.53
CA ARG A 184 -16.76 -4.78 18.87
C ARG A 184 -16.78 -6.18 19.48
N TRP A 185 -17.16 -7.19 18.71
CA TRP A 185 -17.12 -8.58 19.16
C TRP A 185 -15.70 -9.02 19.56
N ASP A 186 -14.69 -8.78 18.73
CA ASP A 186 -13.28 -9.07 19.05
C ASP A 186 -12.83 -8.36 20.35
N ILE A 187 -13.26 -7.11 20.56
CA ILE A 187 -12.96 -6.36 21.80
C ILE A 187 -13.60 -7.06 23.02
N VAL A 188 -14.89 -7.39 22.95
CA VAL A 188 -15.61 -8.07 24.04
C VAL A 188 -14.98 -9.41 24.39
N GLU A 189 -14.53 -10.17 23.39
CA GLU A 189 -13.82 -11.44 23.60
C GLU A 189 -12.55 -11.27 24.45
N LYS A 190 -11.93 -10.08 24.44
CA LYS A 190 -10.73 -9.76 25.23
C LYS A 190 -11.01 -9.15 26.62
N ILE A 191 -12.25 -8.75 26.94
CA ILE A 191 -12.62 -8.15 28.24
C ILE A 191 -13.07 -9.22 29.24
N ASN A 192 -12.60 -9.16 30.50
CA ASN A 192 -13.04 -10.08 31.57
C ASN A 192 -13.62 -9.36 32.79
N ASP A 193 -13.43 -8.05 32.91
CA ASP A 193 -14.07 -7.26 33.96
C ASP A 193 -15.61 -7.37 33.91
N GLU A 194 -16.21 -7.86 34.99
CA GLU A 194 -17.66 -8.11 35.04
C GLU A 194 -18.49 -6.82 34.98
N ASN A 195 -17.96 -5.67 35.43
CA ASN A 195 -18.67 -4.40 35.34
C ASN A 195 -18.72 -3.91 33.89
N HIS A 196 -17.58 -4.00 33.17
CA HIS A 196 -17.54 -3.69 31.74
C HIS A 196 -18.46 -4.62 30.94
N LEU A 197 -18.41 -5.93 31.18
CA LEU A 197 -19.28 -6.90 30.51
C LEU A 197 -20.77 -6.63 30.80
N LYS A 198 -21.12 -6.28 32.05
CA LYS A 198 -22.49 -5.88 32.41
C LYS A 198 -22.91 -4.63 31.63
N GLU A 199 -22.10 -3.58 31.61
CA GLU A 199 -22.41 -2.34 30.89
C GLU A 199 -22.60 -2.57 29.39
N ILE A 200 -21.72 -3.37 28.78
CA ILE A 200 -21.81 -3.77 27.36
C ILE A 200 -23.13 -4.51 27.13
N ALA A 201 -23.40 -5.55 27.92
CA ALA A 201 -24.58 -6.38 27.74
C ALA A 201 -25.89 -5.61 27.96
N ILE A 202 -25.92 -4.54 28.74
CA ILE A 202 -27.12 -3.69 28.87
C ILE A 202 -27.34 -2.84 27.61
N ASN A 203 -26.27 -2.24 27.07
CA ASN A 203 -26.37 -1.22 26.03
C ASN A 203 -26.21 -1.75 24.59
N GLU A 204 -25.70 -2.97 24.41
CA GLU A 204 -25.42 -3.52 23.09
C GLU A 204 -26.70 -3.90 22.34
N SER A 205 -26.85 -3.39 21.12
CA SER A 205 -27.99 -3.66 20.24
C SER A 205 -27.77 -4.89 19.36
N GLU A 206 -26.52 -5.18 19.00
CA GLU A 206 -26.19 -6.30 18.12
C GLU A 206 -26.16 -7.61 18.91
N ALA A 207 -27.03 -8.55 18.52
CA ALA A 207 -27.24 -9.81 19.24
C ALA A 207 -25.93 -10.59 19.45
N ILE A 208 -25.05 -10.66 18.44
CA ILE A 208 -23.78 -11.41 18.53
C ILE A 208 -22.82 -10.82 19.58
N VAL A 209 -22.79 -9.49 19.72
CA VAL A 209 -21.90 -8.82 20.67
C VAL A 209 -22.51 -8.88 22.07
N TYR A 210 -23.83 -8.70 22.18
CA TYR A 210 -24.59 -8.90 23.41
C TYR A 210 -24.40 -10.32 23.97
N GLU A 211 -24.59 -11.34 23.13
CA GLU A 211 -24.47 -12.75 23.53
C GLU A 211 -23.04 -13.09 23.99
N SER A 212 -22.03 -12.53 23.33
CA SER A 212 -20.63 -12.66 23.76
C SER A 212 -20.42 -12.06 25.16
N ALA A 213 -20.86 -10.83 25.39
CA ALA A 213 -20.71 -10.17 26.70
C ALA A 213 -21.50 -10.89 27.80
N PHE A 214 -22.78 -11.20 27.53
CA PHE A 214 -23.67 -11.86 28.47
C PHE A 214 -23.18 -13.28 28.82
N GLY A 215 -22.71 -14.04 27.82
CA GLY A 215 -22.22 -15.40 28.01
C GLY A 215 -20.94 -15.48 28.84
N LYS A 216 -20.17 -14.39 28.94
CA LYS A 216 -18.95 -14.31 29.77
C LYS A 216 -19.22 -13.99 31.23
N LEU A 217 -20.41 -13.50 31.57
CA LEU A 217 -20.83 -13.24 32.96
C LEU A 217 -21.06 -14.55 33.71
N LYS A 218 -20.54 -14.65 34.94
CA LYS A 218 -20.64 -15.87 35.76
C LYS A 218 -21.74 -15.79 36.84
N ASP A 219 -22.08 -14.58 37.28
CA ASP A 219 -23.09 -14.37 38.32
C ASP A 219 -24.51 -14.36 37.73
N GLU A 220 -25.32 -15.33 38.12
CA GLU A 220 -26.73 -15.45 37.70
C GLU A 220 -27.60 -14.26 38.13
N ASN A 221 -27.25 -13.58 39.23
CA ASN A 221 -27.98 -12.39 39.65
C ASN A 221 -27.69 -11.23 38.70
N VAL A 222 -26.41 -11.04 38.32
CA VAL A 222 -26.02 -10.02 37.33
C VAL A 222 -26.70 -10.29 35.99
N GLN A 223 -26.74 -11.56 35.55
CA GLN A 223 -27.47 -11.95 34.35
C GLN A 223 -28.97 -11.61 34.43
N ARG A 224 -29.62 -11.88 35.58
CA ARG A 224 -31.04 -11.54 35.78
C ARG A 224 -31.28 -10.04 35.72
N GLU A 225 -30.45 -9.25 36.39
CA GLU A 225 -30.53 -7.78 36.37
C GLU A 225 -30.47 -7.24 34.93
N ILE A 226 -29.54 -7.74 34.11
CA ILE A 226 -29.41 -7.32 32.71
C ILE A 226 -30.67 -7.66 31.90
N LEU A 227 -31.23 -8.85 32.09
CA LEU A 227 -32.47 -9.25 31.42
C LEU A 227 -33.66 -8.38 31.85
N GLU A 228 -33.73 -7.98 33.11
CA GLU A 228 -34.77 -7.07 33.61
C GLU A 228 -34.59 -5.66 33.02
N GLU A 229 -33.36 -5.13 32.99
CA GLU A 229 -33.07 -3.80 32.46
C GLU A 229 -33.33 -3.69 30.95
N ARG A 230 -32.96 -4.69 30.15
CA ARG A 230 -33.18 -4.69 28.69
C ARG A 230 -34.65 -4.79 28.26
N ASN A 231 -35.53 -5.25 29.15
CA ASN A 231 -36.96 -5.42 28.88
C ASN A 231 -37.81 -4.20 29.27
N ASN A 232 -37.21 -3.18 29.90
CA ASN A 232 -37.85 -1.92 30.28
C ASN A 232 -37.60 -0.82 29.25
#